data_AF-A0A3N5XCT8-F1
#
_entry.id   AF-A0A3N5XCT8-F1
#
_cell.length_a   1.000
_cell.length_b   1.000
_cell.length_c   1.000
_cell.angle_alpha   90.00
_cell.angle_beta   90.00
_cell.angle_gamma   90.00
#
_symmetry.space_group_name_H-M   'P 1'
#
loop_
_entity.id
_entity.type
_entity.pdbx_description
1 polymer ?
#
loop_
_entity_poly.entity_id
_entity_poly.type
_entity_poly.pdbx_seq_one_letter_code
_entity_poly.pdbx_strand_id
1 'polypeptide(L)'
;METTTSSTHPIRNTKYVLRFSLYVSLFLFLLSVYLLTYTPRINSSDGLAMFSTAESLARRGAFDLEQIRWMDLQQGTYGLDGLLYSRKGVGLPLGLLPLTWLGLVMPWCGPVGVSLLFNAFVTTLMAVLLLAYLRQLGFSQRAGLMVALTFGLTTLAWPYAKLLFGEPLTALTLLAAFACLLAYRDERRNANLLMAGLA
;
A
#
# COMPACT_ATOMS: atom_id res chain seq x y z
N MET A 1 -45.69 -44.21 -5.59
CA MET A 1 -45.05 -43.53 -6.74
C MET A 1 -44.13 -42.48 -6.15
N GLU A 2 -42.85 -42.85 -6.02
CA GLU A 2 -41.79 -41.97 -5.50
C GLU A 2 -41.44 -40.91 -6.54
N THR A 3 -41.17 -39.69 -6.06
CA THR A 3 -40.18 -38.78 -6.65
C THR A 3 -39.58 -37.88 -5.57
N THR A 4 -38.39 -38.26 -5.11
CA THR A 4 -37.25 -37.38 -4.79
C THR A 4 -36.89 -36.53 -6.03
N THR A 5 -36.24 -35.36 -6.05
CA THR A 5 -35.33 -34.56 -5.22
C THR A 5 -35.28 -33.14 -5.82
N SER A 6 -34.88 -32.12 -5.05
CA SER A 6 -33.83 -31.15 -5.49
C SER A 6 -33.45 -30.23 -4.33
N SER A 7 -32.28 -30.48 -3.74
CA SER A 7 -31.69 -29.66 -2.68
C SER A 7 -30.82 -28.56 -3.28
N THR A 8 -31.22 -27.31 -3.07
CA THR A 8 -30.47 -26.12 -3.50
C THR A 8 -29.30 -25.86 -2.53
N HIS A 9 -28.06 -25.93 -3.03
CA HIS A 9 -26.82 -25.74 -2.28
C HIS A 9 -26.61 -24.29 -1.74
N PRO A 10 -26.67 -24.02 -0.42
CA PRO A 10 -26.37 -22.71 0.17
C PRO A 10 -24.90 -22.59 0.65
N ILE A 11 -24.18 -23.71 0.78
CA ILE A 11 -22.91 -23.81 1.53
C ILE A 11 -21.74 -23.08 0.85
N ARG A 12 -21.78 -22.97 -0.48
CA ARG A 12 -20.67 -22.38 -1.26
C ARG A 12 -20.58 -20.87 -1.07
N ASN A 13 -21.73 -20.18 -0.96
CA ASN A 13 -21.80 -18.73 -0.85
C ASN A 13 -21.31 -18.23 0.52
N THR A 14 -21.67 -18.94 1.60
CA THR A 14 -21.25 -18.61 2.98
C THR A 14 -19.72 -18.63 3.15
N LYS A 15 -19.02 -19.58 2.51
CA LYS A 15 -17.55 -19.65 2.60
C LYS A 15 -16.86 -18.47 1.94
N TYR A 16 -17.39 -17.92 0.84
CA TYR A 16 -16.84 -16.73 0.19
C TYR A 16 -17.07 -15.48 1.04
N VAL A 17 -18.28 -15.31 1.59
CA VAL A 17 -18.62 -14.18 2.46
C VAL A 17 -17.75 -14.16 3.72
N LEU A 18 -17.57 -15.32 4.37
CA LEU A 18 -16.71 -15.42 5.56
C LEU A 18 -15.24 -15.10 5.27
N ARG A 19 -14.72 -15.52 4.11
CA ARG A 19 -13.35 -15.20 3.68
C ARG A 19 -13.20 -13.71 3.41
N PHE A 20 -14.13 -13.12 2.67
CA PHE A 20 -14.11 -11.69 2.35
C PHE A 20 -14.20 -10.84 3.63
N SER A 21 -15.14 -11.18 4.52
CA SER A 21 -15.31 -10.52 5.82
C SER A 21 -14.02 -10.55 6.65
N LEU A 22 -13.28 -11.66 6.66
CA LEU A 22 -12.00 -11.75 7.36
C LEU A 22 -10.96 -10.77 6.81
N TYR A 23 -10.76 -10.71 5.49
CA TYR A 23 -9.78 -9.81 4.88
C TYR A 23 -10.12 -8.34 5.17
N VAL A 24 -11.39 -7.98 5.04
CA VAL A 24 -11.87 -6.63 5.37
C VAL A 24 -11.71 -6.31 6.86
N SER A 25 -11.99 -7.27 7.74
CA SER A 25 -11.85 -7.08 9.19
C SER A 25 -10.39 -6.88 9.59
N LEU A 26 -9.47 -7.67 9.03
CA LEU A 26 -8.03 -7.50 9.23
C LEU A 26 -7.56 -6.14 8.72
N PHE A 27 -8.03 -5.75 7.53
CA PHE A 27 -7.71 -4.45 6.93
C PHE A 27 -8.13 -3.31 7.86
N LEU A 28 -9.41 -3.27 8.23
CA LEU A 28 -9.97 -2.20 9.06
C LEU A 28 -9.30 -2.18 10.44
N PHE A 29 -9.08 -3.34 11.04
CA PHE A 29 -8.41 -3.43 12.34
C PHE A 29 -7.00 -2.83 12.34
N LEU A 30 -6.14 -3.26 11.40
CA LEU A 30 -4.77 -2.73 11.31
C LEU A 30 -4.77 -1.25 10.94
N LEU A 31 -5.62 -0.84 10.00
CA LEU A 31 -5.77 0.56 9.63
C LEU A 31 -6.18 1.41 10.85
N SER A 32 -7.15 0.97 11.65
CA SER A 32 -7.54 1.66 12.89
C SER A 32 -6.37 1.79 13.87
N VAL A 33 -5.56 0.74 14.05
CA VAL A 33 -4.36 0.80 14.91
C VAL A 33 -3.35 1.82 14.38
N TYR A 34 -3.10 1.86 13.07
CA TYR A 34 -2.20 2.84 12.48
C TYR A 34 -2.73 4.27 12.60
N LEU A 35 -4.04 4.48 12.42
CA LEU A 35 -4.69 5.77 12.62
C LEU A 35 -4.64 6.25 14.08
N LEU A 36 -4.71 5.35 15.07
CA LEU A 36 -4.57 5.71 16.49
C LEU A 36 -3.18 6.25 16.83
N THR A 37 -2.15 5.86 16.08
CA THR A 37 -0.76 6.31 16.29
C THR A 37 -0.29 7.28 15.20
N TYR A 38 -1.23 7.78 14.41
CA TYR A 38 -0.97 8.69 13.30
C TYR A 38 -0.52 10.06 13.82
N THR A 39 0.41 10.68 13.11
CA THR A 39 0.86 12.05 13.40
C THR A 39 1.01 12.79 12.06
N PRO A 40 0.29 13.90 11.83
CA PRO A 40 0.27 14.62 10.55
C PRO A 40 1.53 15.48 10.34
N ARG A 41 2.71 14.88 10.49
CA ARG A 41 4.00 15.55 10.29
C ARG A 41 5.01 14.60 9.66
N ILE A 42 5.80 15.13 8.72
CA ILE A 42 6.88 14.38 8.10
C ILE A 42 8.09 14.38 9.04
N ASN A 43 8.55 13.19 9.44
CA ASN A 43 9.66 13.03 10.40
C ASN A 43 10.96 12.49 9.76
N SER A 44 11.06 12.51 8.44
CA SER A 44 12.26 12.05 7.73
C SER A 44 12.57 12.95 6.55
N SER A 45 13.86 13.21 6.32
CA SER A 45 14.35 13.95 5.15
C SER A 45 14.00 13.25 3.84
N ASP A 46 14.06 11.92 3.82
CA ASP A 46 13.71 11.11 2.65
C ASP A 46 12.21 11.22 2.35
N GLY A 47 11.37 11.11 3.39
CA GLY A 47 9.93 11.28 3.24
C GLY A 47 9.55 12.70 2.82
N LEU A 48 10.30 13.70 3.28
CA LEU A 48 10.11 15.09 2.91
C LEU A 48 10.44 15.31 1.43
N ALA A 49 11.53 14.71 0.93
CA ALA A 49 11.89 14.76 -0.48
C ALA A 49 10.83 14.08 -1.37
N MET A 50 10.35 12.90 -0.97
CA MET A 50 9.30 12.19 -1.71
C MET A 50 7.97 12.95 -1.77
N PHE A 51 7.54 13.52 -0.63
CA PHE A 51 6.36 14.37 -0.57
C PHE A 51 6.52 15.63 -1.42
N SER A 52 7.68 16.27 -1.34
CA SER A 52 8.04 17.46 -2.12
C SER A 52 7.91 17.20 -3.63
N THR A 53 8.40 16.06 -4.13
CA THR A 53 8.20 15.68 -5.54
C THR A 53 6.70 15.56 -5.88
N ALA A 54 5.93 14.90 -5.02
CA ALA A 54 4.49 14.71 -5.24
C ALA A 54 3.72 16.03 -5.23
N GLU A 55 4.07 16.94 -4.32
CA GLU A 55 3.46 18.27 -4.21
C GLU A 55 3.79 19.15 -5.41
N SER A 56 5.05 19.20 -5.85
CA SER A 56 5.45 19.90 -7.08
C SER A 56 4.69 19.39 -8.29
N LEU A 57 4.52 18.07 -8.40
CA LEU A 57 3.80 17.46 -9.50
C LEU A 57 2.31 17.78 -9.43
N ALA A 58 1.69 17.70 -8.25
CA ALA A 58 0.28 18.01 -8.04
C ALA A 58 -0.06 19.51 -8.26
N ARG A 59 0.84 20.42 -7.90
CA ARG A 59 0.61 21.87 -8.01
C ARG A 59 1.01 22.44 -9.37
N ARG A 60 2.11 21.98 -9.95
CA ARG A 60 2.78 22.61 -11.10
C ARG A 60 3.05 21.66 -12.27
N GLY A 61 2.83 20.35 -12.10
CA GLY A 61 3.24 19.37 -13.11
C GLY A 61 4.75 19.22 -13.24
N ALA A 62 5.51 19.55 -12.20
CA ALA A 62 6.99 19.54 -12.20
C ALA A 62 7.57 18.50 -11.22
N PHE A 63 8.75 17.99 -11.51
CA PHE A 63 9.45 16.98 -10.68
C PHE A 63 10.50 17.57 -9.73
N ASP A 64 10.65 18.89 -9.71
CA ASP A 64 11.60 19.57 -8.85
C ASP A 64 11.19 19.53 -7.37
N LEU A 65 12.17 19.76 -6.51
CA LEU A 65 12.07 19.75 -5.05
C LEU A 65 12.26 21.16 -4.46
N GLU A 66 11.89 22.21 -5.19
CA GLU A 66 12.28 23.58 -4.84
C GLU A 66 11.82 24.02 -3.44
N GLN A 67 10.71 23.48 -2.94
CA GLN A 67 10.27 23.73 -1.57
C GLN A 67 11.27 23.33 -0.48
N ILE A 68 12.21 22.45 -0.79
CA ILE A 68 13.27 22.00 0.12
C ILE A 68 14.66 22.30 -0.40
N ARG A 69 14.81 23.31 -1.26
CA ARG A 69 16.11 23.78 -1.77
C ARG A 69 17.12 24.07 -0.65
N TRP A 70 16.65 24.50 0.52
CA TRP A 70 17.47 24.74 1.71
C TRP A 70 18.21 23.49 2.24
N MET A 71 17.80 22.29 1.84
CA MET A 71 18.49 21.02 2.14
C MET A 71 19.65 20.72 1.18
N ASP A 72 19.83 21.55 0.14
CA ASP A 72 20.89 21.45 -0.84
C ASP A 72 21.06 20.01 -1.39
N LEU A 73 22.29 19.50 -1.46
CA LEU A 73 22.59 18.19 -2.04
C LEU A 73 22.25 17.00 -1.13
N GLN A 74 21.69 17.23 0.06
CA GLN A 74 21.37 16.16 1.02
C GLN A 74 20.29 15.21 0.46
N GLN A 75 19.27 15.76 -0.20
CA GLN A 75 18.10 15.02 -0.66
C GLN A 75 17.90 15.05 -2.18
N GLY A 76 18.76 15.77 -2.90
CA GLY A 76 18.66 15.90 -4.35
C GLY A 76 19.96 16.30 -5.02
N THR A 77 19.90 16.45 -6.34
CA THR A 77 20.98 17.01 -7.15
C THR A 77 20.41 18.11 -8.04
N TYR A 78 21.19 19.16 -8.28
CA TYR A 78 20.79 20.21 -9.21
C TYR A 78 20.80 19.71 -10.67
N GLY A 79 19.73 20.00 -11.39
CA GLY A 79 19.64 19.79 -12.84
C GLY A 79 20.39 20.87 -13.62
N LEU A 80 20.44 20.72 -14.94
CA LEU A 80 21.02 21.70 -15.87
C LEU A 80 20.27 23.05 -15.86
N ASP A 81 19.02 23.02 -15.42
CA ASP A 81 18.12 24.17 -15.21
C ASP A 81 18.34 24.86 -13.86
N GLY A 82 19.25 24.35 -13.02
CA GLY A 82 19.52 24.87 -11.69
C GLY A 82 18.45 24.54 -10.64
N LEU A 83 17.46 23.71 -10.96
CA LEU A 83 16.43 23.23 -10.03
C LEU A 83 16.91 22.00 -9.27
N LEU A 84 16.46 21.83 -8.02
CA LEU A 84 16.81 20.67 -7.22
C LEU A 84 15.90 19.47 -7.57
N TYR A 85 16.46 18.30 -7.87
CA TYR A 85 15.70 17.08 -8.18
C TYR A 85 15.99 15.94 -7.21
N SER A 86 14.96 15.14 -6.90
CA SER A 86 15.10 13.97 -6.02
C SER A 86 15.98 12.89 -6.63
N ARG A 87 16.83 12.27 -5.82
CA ARG A 87 17.53 11.02 -6.20
C ARG A 87 16.69 9.77 -5.98
N LYS A 88 15.50 9.92 -5.40
CA LYS A 88 14.63 8.81 -5.02
C LYS A 88 13.74 8.40 -6.19
N GLY A 89 13.24 7.16 -6.15
CA GLY A 89 12.36 6.63 -7.19
C GLY A 89 11.02 7.37 -7.27
N VAL A 90 10.50 7.52 -8.49
CA VAL A 90 9.23 8.25 -8.77
C VAL A 90 7.97 7.49 -8.35
N GLY A 91 8.06 6.18 -8.07
CA GLY A 91 6.90 5.33 -7.78
C GLY A 91 6.08 5.82 -6.59
N LEU A 92 6.72 6.13 -5.46
CA LEU A 92 6.03 6.67 -4.29
C LEU A 92 5.42 8.07 -4.59
N PRO A 93 6.16 9.06 -5.11
CA PRO A 93 5.56 10.35 -5.48
C PRO A 93 4.32 10.25 -6.38
N LEU A 94 4.34 9.35 -7.38
CA LEU A 94 3.19 9.11 -8.25
C LEU A 94 2.00 8.49 -7.48
N GLY A 95 2.27 7.53 -6.59
CA GLY A 95 1.25 6.94 -5.71
C GLY A 95 0.63 7.94 -4.73
N LEU A 96 1.39 8.96 -4.31
CA LEU A 96 0.92 10.01 -3.40
C LEU A 96 -0.01 11.03 -4.07
N LEU A 97 0.09 11.24 -5.39
CA LEU A 97 -0.66 12.27 -6.12
C LEU A 97 -2.14 12.40 -5.75
N PRO A 98 -2.97 11.33 -5.75
CA PRO A 98 -4.38 11.47 -5.44
C PRO A 98 -4.61 12.01 -4.02
N LEU A 99 -3.82 11.57 -3.04
CA LEU A 99 -3.94 11.99 -1.65
C LEU A 99 -3.36 13.39 -1.42
N THR A 100 -2.24 13.71 -2.08
CA THR A 100 -1.66 15.05 -2.05
C THR A 100 -2.62 16.06 -2.65
N TRP A 101 -3.14 15.81 -3.86
CA TRP A 101 -4.15 16.66 -4.51
C TRP A 101 -5.40 16.82 -3.65
N LEU A 102 -5.90 15.73 -3.07
CA LEU A 102 -7.06 15.77 -2.19
C LEU A 102 -6.81 16.66 -0.96
N GLY A 103 -5.62 16.60 -0.36
CA GLY A 103 -5.25 17.49 0.74
C GLY A 103 -4.93 18.93 0.32
N LEU A 104 -4.68 19.19 -0.97
CA LEU A 104 -4.59 20.56 -1.53
C LEU A 104 -5.97 21.20 -1.69
N VAL A 105 -6.98 20.41 -2.06
CA VAL A 105 -8.34 20.89 -2.31
C VAL A 105 -9.18 20.96 -1.03
N MET A 106 -8.89 20.14 -0.01
CA MET A 106 -9.60 20.15 1.27
C MET A 106 -8.90 21.02 2.33
N PRO A 107 -9.46 22.20 2.69
CA PRO A 107 -8.79 23.17 3.57
C PRO A 107 -8.54 22.66 4.99
N TRP A 108 -9.31 21.68 5.47
CA TRP A 108 -9.25 21.19 6.84
C TRP A 108 -8.29 20.01 7.05
N CYS A 109 -7.77 19.36 5.99
CA CYS A 109 -6.91 18.18 6.12
C CYS A 109 -5.41 18.45 5.86
N GLY A 110 -5.09 19.45 5.02
CA GLY A 110 -3.73 19.75 4.57
C GLY A 110 -3.08 18.64 3.71
N PRO A 111 -2.22 18.98 2.73
CA PRO A 111 -1.65 18.00 1.81
C PRO A 111 -0.73 16.98 2.50
N VAL A 112 0.04 17.41 3.51
CA VAL A 112 0.92 16.54 4.29
C VAL A 112 0.11 15.46 5.03
N GLY A 113 -0.95 15.89 5.71
CA GLY A 113 -1.75 15.00 6.53
C GLY A 113 -2.37 13.88 5.71
N VAL A 114 -3.07 14.25 4.63
CA VAL A 114 -3.73 13.27 3.75
C VAL A 114 -2.71 12.34 3.09
N SER A 115 -1.57 12.86 2.65
CA SER A 115 -0.53 12.05 1.98
C SER A 115 0.08 10.99 2.90
N LEU A 116 0.25 11.28 4.19
CA LEU A 116 0.77 10.32 5.17
C LEU A 116 -0.12 9.09 5.36
N LEU A 117 -1.41 9.16 5.00
CA LEU A 117 -2.31 8.00 5.04
C LEU A 117 -1.94 6.93 4.01
N PHE A 118 -1.19 7.29 2.95
CA PHE A 118 -0.82 6.38 1.88
C PHE A 118 -0.14 5.11 2.40
N ASN A 119 0.90 5.26 3.22
CA ASN A 119 1.63 4.10 3.70
C ASN A 119 0.87 3.32 4.78
N ALA A 120 -0.09 3.93 5.47
CA ALA A 120 -1.02 3.19 6.32
C ALA A 120 -1.89 2.24 5.48
N PHE A 121 -2.42 2.71 4.35
CA PHE A 121 -3.17 1.87 3.41
C PHE A 121 -2.29 0.79 2.76
N VAL A 122 -1.11 1.15 2.26
CA VAL A 122 -0.17 0.21 1.63
C VAL A 122 0.27 -0.89 2.58
N THR A 123 0.61 -0.53 3.82
CA THR A 123 1.09 -1.50 4.83
C THR A 123 -0.01 -2.45 5.26
N THR A 124 -1.23 -1.93 5.47
CA THR A 124 -2.40 -2.77 5.76
C THR A 124 -2.72 -3.70 4.58
N LEU A 125 -2.67 -3.20 3.34
CA LEU A 125 -2.89 -4.01 2.15
C LEU A 125 -1.83 -5.12 2.03
N MET A 126 -0.58 -4.84 2.37
CA MET A 126 0.49 -5.82 2.42
C MET A 126 0.19 -6.92 3.46
N ALA A 127 -0.32 -6.59 4.64
CA ALA A 127 -0.73 -7.60 5.64
C ALA A 127 -1.88 -8.49 5.16
N VAL A 128 -2.88 -7.90 4.49
CA VAL A 128 -4.01 -8.63 3.89
C VAL A 128 -3.54 -9.55 2.77
N LEU A 129 -2.67 -9.05 1.91
CA LEU A 129 -2.08 -9.82 0.82
C LEU A 129 -1.21 -10.96 1.33
N LEU A 130 -0.47 -10.74 2.43
CA LEU A 130 0.32 -11.78 3.08
C LEU A 130 -0.56 -12.92 3.61
N LEU A 131 -1.71 -12.59 4.23
CA LEU A 131 -2.70 -13.59 4.61
C LEU A 131 -3.19 -14.36 3.37
N ALA A 132 -3.59 -13.66 2.29
CA ALA A 132 -4.07 -14.30 1.07
C ALA A 132 -3.02 -15.22 0.43
N TYR A 133 -1.76 -14.75 0.38
CA TYR A 133 -0.62 -15.49 -0.14
C TYR A 133 -0.37 -16.78 0.65
N LEU A 134 -0.37 -16.72 1.99
CA LEU A 134 -0.22 -17.91 2.83
C LEU A 134 -1.38 -18.89 2.68
N ARG A 135 -2.60 -18.39 2.49
CA ARG A 135 -3.77 -19.23 2.21
C ARG A 135 -3.62 -19.97 0.89
N GLN A 136 -3.04 -19.32 -0.12
CA GLN A 136 -2.77 -19.93 -1.42
C GLN A 136 -1.68 -21.01 -1.34
N LEU A 137 -0.66 -20.81 -0.49
CA LEU A 137 0.36 -21.82 -0.20
C LEU A 137 -0.17 -23.03 0.62
N GLY A 138 -1.44 -23.03 1.03
CA GLY A 138 -2.07 -24.14 1.76
C GLY A 138 -1.99 -24.03 3.28
N PHE A 139 -1.44 -22.95 3.83
CA PHE A 139 -1.41 -22.74 5.29
C PHE A 139 -2.82 -22.52 5.86
N SER A 140 -3.01 -22.89 7.13
CA SER A 140 -4.29 -22.69 7.81
C SER A 140 -4.64 -21.21 7.96
N GLN A 141 -5.93 -20.90 8.05
CA GLN A 141 -6.41 -19.52 8.27
C GLN A 141 -5.84 -18.89 9.55
N ARG A 142 -5.74 -19.67 10.62
CA ARG A 142 -5.19 -19.21 11.90
C ARG A 142 -3.71 -18.83 11.76
N ALA A 143 -2.91 -19.69 11.13
CA ALA A 143 -1.49 -19.42 10.91
C ALA A 143 -1.28 -18.17 10.06
N GLY A 144 -2.02 -18.03 8.95
CA GLY A 144 -1.93 -16.84 8.12
C GLY A 144 -2.33 -15.55 8.85
N LEU A 145 -3.38 -15.61 9.68
CA LEU A 145 -3.84 -14.46 10.46
C LEU A 145 -2.81 -14.05 11.51
N MET A 146 -2.22 -15.03 12.21
CA MET A 146 -1.14 -14.76 13.17
C MET A 146 0.05 -14.11 12.48
N VAL A 147 0.48 -14.60 11.32
CA VAL A 147 1.60 -14.00 10.58
C VAL A 147 1.28 -12.58 10.14
N ALA A 148 0.08 -12.32 9.61
CA ALA A 148 -0.32 -10.97 9.19
C ALA A 148 -0.42 -9.99 10.37
N LEU A 149 -0.93 -10.43 11.52
CA LEU A 149 -1.00 -9.60 12.74
C LEU A 149 0.39 -9.34 13.33
N THR A 150 1.24 -10.37 13.44
CA THR A 150 2.64 -10.22 13.89
C THR A 150 3.38 -9.26 12.96
N PHE A 151 3.25 -9.44 11.65
CA PHE A 151 3.80 -8.51 10.66
C PHE A 151 3.35 -7.06 10.94
N GLY A 152 2.04 -6.83 11.01
CA GLY A 152 1.50 -5.47 11.12
C GLY A 152 1.71 -4.79 12.48
N LEU A 153 1.80 -5.55 13.57
CA LEU A 153 1.81 -5.02 14.95
C LEU A 153 3.15 -5.17 15.67
N THR A 154 4.04 -6.04 15.21
CA THR A 154 5.27 -6.36 15.95
C THR A 154 6.53 -6.28 15.08
N THR A 155 6.46 -5.61 13.93
CA THR A 155 7.63 -5.39 13.05
C THR A 155 7.76 -3.93 12.65
N LEU A 156 8.78 -3.63 11.83
CA LEU A 156 8.98 -2.31 11.23
C LEU A 156 7.85 -1.85 10.32
N ALA A 157 6.91 -2.73 9.95
CA ALA A 157 5.69 -2.36 9.25
C ALA A 157 4.93 -1.22 9.95
N TRP A 158 4.81 -1.28 11.29
CA TRP A 158 4.08 -0.25 12.04
C TRP A 158 4.73 1.14 11.94
N PRO A 159 6.01 1.36 12.30
CA PRO A 159 6.62 2.67 12.11
C PRO A 159 6.61 3.10 10.64
N TYR A 160 6.79 2.18 9.68
CA TYR A 160 6.82 2.50 8.25
C TYR A 160 5.44 2.88 7.69
N ALA A 161 4.34 2.41 8.29
CA ALA A 161 2.98 2.84 7.97
C ALA A 161 2.76 4.34 8.18
N LYS A 162 3.64 5.01 8.94
CA LYS A 162 3.54 6.43 9.30
C LYS A 162 4.61 7.30 8.64
N LEU A 163 5.49 6.72 7.84
CA LEU A 163 6.60 7.42 7.17
C LEU A 163 6.39 7.38 5.67
N LEU A 164 6.76 8.42 4.93
CA LEU A 164 6.68 8.47 3.46
C LEU A 164 7.91 7.83 2.82
N PHE A 165 8.09 6.56 3.14
CA PHE A 165 9.14 5.68 2.63
C PHE A 165 8.64 4.92 1.39
N GLY A 166 9.54 4.65 0.44
CA GLY A 166 9.20 3.93 -0.78
C GLY A 166 9.12 2.42 -0.54
N GLU A 167 9.77 1.95 0.51
CA GLU A 167 9.96 0.56 0.89
C GLU A 167 8.65 -0.20 1.10
N PRO A 168 7.61 0.33 1.79
CA PRO A 168 6.33 -0.35 1.92
C PRO A 168 5.65 -0.59 0.56
N LEU A 169 5.71 0.37 -0.35
CA LEU A 169 5.12 0.25 -1.68
C LEU A 169 5.88 -0.81 -2.49
N THR A 170 7.21 -0.75 -2.50
CA THR A 170 8.06 -1.76 -3.16
C THR A 170 7.80 -3.16 -2.61
N ALA A 171 7.69 -3.31 -1.28
CA ALA A 171 7.42 -4.59 -0.66
C ALA A 171 6.02 -5.13 -1.03
N LEU A 172 5.01 -4.25 -1.06
CA LEU A 172 3.67 -4.60 -1.50
C LEU A 172 3.66 -5.10 -2.96
N THR A 173 4.30 -4.38 -3.89
CA THR A 173 4.26 -4.76 -5.30
C THR A 173 5.06 -6.03 -5.57
N LEU A 174 6.21 -6.23 -4.92
CA LEU A 174 6.94 -7.49 -4.96
C LEU A 174 6.09 -8.66 -4.43
N LEU A 175 5.42 -8.48 -3.30
CA LEU A 175 4.53 -9.52 -2.75
C LEU A 175 3.36 -9.80 -3.70
N ALA A 176 2.81 -8.77 -4.36
CA ALA A 176 1.77 -8.92 -5.37
C ALA A 176 2.27 -9.68 -6.60
N ALA A 177 3.48 -9.41 -7.07
CA ALA A 177 4.11 -10.15 -8.15
C ALA A 177 4.24 -11.64 -7.78
N PHE A 178 4.75 -11.97 -6.58
CA PHE A 178 4.82 -13.36 -6.12
C PHE A 178 3.46 -14.03 -5.98
N ALA A 179 2.45 -13.32 -5.47
CA ALA A 179 1.09 -13.85 -5.38
C ALA A 179 0.50 -14.12 -6.77
N CYS A 180 0.74 -13.24 -7.75
CA CYS A 180 0.30 -13.43 -9.13
C CYS A 180 1.03 -14.59 -9.81
N LEU A 181 2.35 -14.74 -9.60
CA LEU A 181 3.10 -15.90 -10.11
C LEU A 181 2.61 -17.21 -9.50
N LEU A 182 2.27 -17.21 -8.21
CA LEU A 182 1.68 -18.37 -7.55
C LEU A 182 0.30 -18.70 -8.13
N ALA A 183 -0.54 -17.69 -8.37
CA ALA A 183 -1.82 -17.86 -9.04
C ALA A 183 -1.67 -18.34 -10.49
N TYR A 184 -0.64 -17.91 -11.21
CA TYR A 184 -0.32 -18.46 -12.53
C TYR A 184 0.06 -19.93 -12.46
N ARG A 185 0.86 -20.34 -11.46
CA ARG A 185 1.23 -21.75 -11.27
C ARG A 185 -0.02 -22.62 -11.10
N ASP A 186 -0.97 -22.17 -10.29
CA ASP A 186 -2.15 -22.94 -9.92
C ASP A 186 -3.22 -22.95 -11.03
N GLU A 187 -3.44 -21.82 -11.73
CA GLU A 187 -4.53 -21.67 -12.72
C GLU A 187 -4.08 -21.65 -14.19
N ARG A 188 -2.77 -21.46 -14.46
CA ARG A 188 -2.17 -21.31 -15.79
C ARG A 188 -2.76 -20.18 -16.66
N ARG A 189 -3.30 -19.13 -16.03
CA ARG A 189 -3.89 -17.98 -16.72
C ARG A 189 -2.86 -16.89 -17.03
N ASN A 190 -2.61 -16.61 -18.31
CA ASN A 190 -1.63 -15.59 -18.75
C ASN A 190 -1.85 -14.18 -18.18
N ALA A 191 -3.09 -13.83 -17.83
CA ALA A 191 -3.39 -12.58 -17.13
C ALA A 191 -2.57 -12.45 -15.82
N ASN A 192 -2.35 -13.54 -15.10
CA ASN A 192 -1.59 -13.54 -13.85
C ASN A 192 -0.09 -13.26 -14.10
N LEU A 193 0.46 -13.68 -15.25
CA LEU A 193 1.83 -13.32 -15.63
C LEU A 193 1.95 -11.83 -15.98
N LEU A 194 0.98 -11.28 -16.71
CA LEU A 194 0.96 -9.85 -17.04
C LEU A 194 0.85 -9.01 -15.77
N MET A 195 -0.04 -9.38 -14.85
CA MET A 195 -0.17 -8.71 -13.56
C MET A 195 1.10 -8.83 -12.72
N ALA A 196 1.80 -9.96 -12.76
CA ALA A 196 3.08 -10.13 -12.08
C ALA A 196 4.20 -9.28 -12.69
N GLY A 197 4.17 -9.02 -14.00
CA GLY A 197 5.15 -8.13 -14.64
C GLY A 197 4.84 -6.64 -14.49
N LEU A 198 3.58 -6.28 -14.22
CA LEU A 198 3.16 -4.91 -13.95
C LEU A 198 3.40 -4.48 -12.49
N ALA A 199 3.39 -5.43 -11.56
CA ALA A 199 3.68 -5.23 -10.14
C ALA A 199 5.19 -5.15 -9.89
#